data_AF-A0A822B1Y3-F1
#
_entry.id   AF-A0A822B1Y3-F1
#
_cell.length_a   1.000
_cell.length_b   1.000
_cell.length_c   1.000
_cell.angle_alpha   90.00
_cell.angle_beta   90.00
_cell.angle_gamma   90.00
#
_symmetry.space_group_name_H-M   'P 1'
#
loop_
_entity.id
_entity.type
_entity.pdbx_description
1 polymer ?
#
loop_
_entity_poly.entity_id
_entity_poly.type
_entity_poly.pdbx_seq_one_letter_code
_entity_poly.pdbx_strand_id
1 'polypeptide(L)'
;MAMIRQLGCATIFLTLSAAETKWSELIVILNQVLENKVITLEEAVNMNYEKKCDMIRNDPVTCVRYFEHRLKCLWEILSAPCGPFHGYELEDKYVRVEFQVRGSPHIHALLWLKNAPKYDKNNPESIGKCIEFIDKLISVNSKPTEFSEELINLQRHKHSHTCKKH
;
A
#
# COMPACT_ATOMS: atom_id res chain seq x y z
N MET A 1 -13.80 -7.86 -14.96
CA MET A 1 -14.99 -7.21 -15.54
C MET A 1 -16.31 -7.63 -14.89
N ALA A 2 -16.48 -8.89 -14.45
CA ALA A 2 -17.74 -9.34 -13.82
C ALA A 2 -18.12 -8.52 -12.56
N MET A 3 -17.16 -8.22 -11.68
CA MET A 3 -17.44 -7.46 -10.45
C MET A 3 -17.87 -6.02 -10.70
N ILE A 4 -17.24 -5.29 -11.65
CA ILE A 4 -17.71 -3.93 -12.00
C ILE A 4 -19.14 -3.96 -12.53
N ARG A 5 -19.53 -5.01 -13.27
CA ARG A 5 -20.90 -5.17 -13.74
C ARG A 5 -21.90 -5.46 -12.62
N GLN A 6 -21.48 -6.15 -11.55
CA GLN A 6 -22.35 -6.55 -10.43
C GLN A 6 -22.41 -5.49 -9.31
N LEU A 7 -21.25 -4.94 -8.94
CA LEU A 7 -21.07 -4.03 -7.82
C LEU A 7 -21.04 -2.55 -8.24
N GLY A 8 -20.93 -2.28 -9.55
CA GLY A 8 -20.75 -0.94 -10.09
C GLY A 8 -19.30 -0.45 -10.02
N CYS A 9 -19.12 0.86 -10.14
CA CYS A 9 -17.80 1.49 -10.03
C CYS A 9 -17.23 1.29 -8.62
N ALA A 10 -15.94 1.00 -8.52
CA ALA A 10 -15.26 0.92 -7.23
C ALA A 10 -15.19 2.30 -6.57
N THR A 11 -15.25 2.30 -5.24
CA THR A 11 -15.18 3.53 -4.43
C THR A 11 -13.74 4.05 -4.34
N ILE A 12 -12.78 3.15 -4.12
CA ILE A 12 -11.37 3.51 -3.95
C ILE A 12 -10.52 2.62 -4.87
N PHE A 13 -9.56 3.26 -5.54
CA PHE A 13 -8.46 2.57 -6.17
C PHE A 13 -7.22 2.70 -5.28
N LEU A 14 -6.69 1.55 -4.85
CA LEU A 14 -5.56 1.47 -3.94
C LEU A 14 -4.38 0.80 -4.65
N THR A 15 -3.21 1.45 -4.62
CA THR A 15 -1.96 0.86 -5.10
C THR A 15 -0.98 0.68 -3.94
N LEU A 16 -0.31 -0.49 -3.90
CA LEU A 16 0.68 -0.80 -2.86
C LEU A 16 1.93 -1.35 -3.52
N SER A 17 3.10 -0.89 -3.09
CA SER A 17 4.39 -1.41 -3.56
C SER A 17 5.14 -2.01 -2.40
N ALA A 18 5.86 -3.10 -2.65
CA ALA A 18 6.83 -3.58 -1.69
C ALA A 18 7.98 -2.56 -1.53
N ALA A 19 8.48 -2.45 -0.29
CA ALA A 19 9.59 -1.60 0.09
C ALA A 19 10.56 -2.42 0.95
N GLU A 20 11.00 -3.57 0.41
CA GLU A 20 11.69 -4.63 1.14
C GLU A 20 12.94 -4.12 1.88
N THR A 21 13.70 -3.21 1.25
CA THR A 21 14.92 -2.62 1.85
C THR A 21 14.64 -1.75 3.08
N LYS A 22 13.37 -1.36 3.30
CA LYS A 22 12.91 -0.53 4.42
C LYS A 22 12.27 -1.35 5.55
N TRP A 23 12.02 -2.65 5.35
CA TRP A 23 11.44 -3.51 6.39
C TRP A 23 12.55 -4.18 7.20
N SER A 24 12.96 -3.55 8.30
CA SER A 24 14.05 -4.05 9.14
C SER A 24 13.76 -5.46 9.67
N GLU A 25 12.50 -5.81 9.95
CA GLU A 25 12.12 -7.14 10.38
C GLU A 25 12.37 -8.18 9.28
N LEU A 26 12.10 -7.82 8.01
CA LEU A 26 12.44 -8.68 6.87
C LEU A 26 13.95 -8.85 6.75
N ILE A 27 14.74 -7.79 6.95
CA ILE A 27 16.21 -7.87 6.89
C ILE A 27 16.76 -8.77 8.01
N VAL A 28 16.19 -8.72 9.23
CA VAL A 28 16.55 -9.65 10.31
C VAL A 28 16.27 -11.09 9.90
N ILE A 29 15.08 -11.37 9.35
CA ILE A 29 14.69 -12.71 8.88
C ILE A 29 15.65 -13.19 7.77
N LEU A 30 15.92 -12.36 6.77
CA LEU A 30 16.82 -12.70 5.66
C LEU A 30 18.24 -12.97 6.15
N ASN A 31 18.77 -12.15 7.07
CA ASN A 31 20.09 -12.36 7.65
C ASN A 31 20.15 -13.68 8.42
N GLN A 32 19.09 -14.03 9.17
CA GLN A 32 19.01 -15.31 9.85
C GLN A 32 18.99 -16.49 8.89
N VAL A 33 18.22 -16.41 7.81
CA VAL A 33 18.08 -17.50 6.82
C VAL A 33 19.35 -17.68 5.98
N LEU A 34 19.96 -16.59 5.54
CA LEU A 34 21.08 -16.63 4.59
C LEU A 34 22.45 -16.75 5.27
N GLU A 35 22.63 -16.14 6.43
CA GLU A 35 23.93 -16.05 7.12
C GLU A 35 23.94 -16.84 8.44
N ASN A 36 22.83 -17.49 8.81
CA ASN A 36 22.66 -18.20 10.08
C ASN A 36 23.01 -17.35 11.32
N LYS A 37 22.72 -16.04 11.24
CA LYS A 37 23.00 -15.08 12.31
C LYS A 37 21.75 -14.24 12.60
N VAL A 38 21.37 -14.15 13.87
CA VAL A 38 20.34 -13.21 14.32
C VAL A 38 20.99 -11.85 14.58
N ILE A 39 20.41 -10.80 14.02
CA ILE A 39 20.81 -9.41 14.23
C ILE A 39 19.66 -8.63 14.85
N THR A 40 19.96 -7.51 15.50
CA THR A 40 18.95 -6.61 16.05
C THR A 40 18.28 -5.79 14.96
N LEU A 41 17.12 -5.18 15.28
CA LEU A 41 16.46 -4.25 14.36
C LEU A 41 17.34 -3.02 14.06
N GLU A 42 18.13 -2.55 15.04
CA GLU A 42 19.05 -1.44 14.85
C GLU A 42 20.18 -1.79 13.88
N GLU A 43 20.77 -2.98 14.00
CA GLU A 43 21.74 -3.49 13.03
C GLU A 43 21.14 -3.62 11.63
N ALA A 44 19.89 -4.11 11.54
CA ALA A 44 19.17 -4.23 10.27
C ALA A 44 18.85 -2.87 9.63
N VAL A 45 18.46 -1.87 10.41
CA VAL A 45 18.24 -0.49 9.95
C VAL A 45 19.54 0.09 9.38
N ASN A 46 20.64 -0.05 10.11
CA ASN A 46 21.95 0.50 9.75
C ASN A 46 22.74 -0.31 8.71
N MET A 47 22.23 -1.48 8.30
CA MET A 47 22.88 -2.31 7.28
C MET A 47 22.98 -1.58 5.93
N ASN A 48 24.13 -1.75 5.26
CA ASN A 48 24.41 -1.17 3.95
C ASN A 48 23.33 -1.54 2.92
N TYR A 49 22.94 -0.57 2.08
CA TYR A 49 21.90 -0.74 1.06
C TYR A 49 22.20 -1.89 0.10
N GLU A 50 23.45 -2.01 -0.36
CA GLU A 50 23.86 -3.06 -1.30
C GLU A 50 23.70 -4.44 -0.67
N LYS A 51 24.09 -4.61 0.60
CA LYS A 51 23.92 -5.87 1.32
C LYS A 51 22.44 -6.24 1.48
N LYS A 52 21.56 -5.26 1.78
CA LYS A 52 20.11 -5.49 1.81
C LYS A 52 19.60 -5.97 0.44
N CYS A 53 20.01 -5.30 -0.64
CA CYS A 53 19.65 -5.71 -2.00
C CYS A 53 20.16 -7.11 -2.35
N ASP A 54 21.36 -7.48 -1.92
CA ASP A 54 21.91 -8.82 -2.15
C ASP A 54 21.08 -9.89 -1.43
N MET A 55 20.74 -9.66 -0.17
CA MET A 55 19.88 -10.58 0.60
C MET A 55 18.51 -10.78 -0.07
N ILE A 56 17.86 -9.69 -0.48
CA ILE A 56 16.54 -9.73 -1.15
C ILE A 56 16.61 -10.51 -2.46
N ARG A 57 17.69 -10.33 -3.24
CA ARG A 57 17.90 -11.08 -4.50
C ARG A 57 18.18 -12.56 -4.27
N ASN A 58 18.85 -12.90 -3.17
CA ASN A 58 19.23 -14.28 -2.87
C ASN A 58 18.09 -15.11 -2.27
N ASP A 59 17.10 -14.49 -1.62
CA ASP A 59 15.90 -15.19 -1.13
C ASP A 59 14.59 -14.43 -1.43
N PRO A 60 14.16 -14.40 -2.71
CA PRO A 60 12.91 -13.77 -3.11
C PRO A 60 11.67 -14.51 -2.56
N VAL A 61 11.79 -15.78 -2.19
CA VAL A 61 10.67 -16.57 -1.66
C VAL A 61 10.28 -16.05 -0.28
N THR A 62 11.26 -15.81 0.60
CA THR A 62 11.01 -15.19 1.91
C THR A 62 10.45 -13.79 1.76
N CYS A 63 10.94 -12.98 0.82
CA CYS A 63 10.40 -11.66 0.52
C CYS A 63 8.91 -11.71 0.15
N VAL A 64 8.52 -12.61 -0.76
CA VAL A 64 7.12 -12.75 -1.20
C VAL A 64 6.23 -13.24 -0.05
N ARG A 65 6.68 -14.21 0.76
CA ARG A 65 5.93 -14.68 1.93
C ARG A 65 5.71 -13.58 2.97
N TYR A 66 6.75 -12.80 3.24
CA TYR A 66 6.66 -11.66 4.16
C TYR A 66 5.69 -10.59 3.62
N PHE A 67 5.77 -10.30 2.32
CA PHE A 67 4.82 -9.39 1.68
C PHE A 67 3.38 -9.87 1.77
N GLU A 68 3.13 -11.15 1.50
CA GLU A 68 1.80 -11.76 1.61
C GLU A 68 1.26 -11.64 3.04
N HIS A 69 2.12 -11.87 4.05
CA HIS A 69 1.75 -11.70 5.46
C HIS A 69 1.35 -10.25 5.76
N ARG A 70 2.16 -9.26 5.36
CA ARG A 70 1.82 -7.84 5.54
C ARG A 70 0.51 -7.47 4.84
N LEU A 71 0.27 -8.03 3.65
CA LEU A 71 -0.94 -7.78 2.88
C LEU A 71 -2.19 -8.34 3.60
N LYS A 72 -2.09 -9.52 4.23
CA LYS A 72 -3.16 -10.08 5.08
C LYS A 72 -3.48 -9.16 6.25
N CYS A 73 -2.46 -8.73 7.00
CA CYS A 73 -2.64 -7.80 8.13
C CYS A 73 -3.25 -6.47 7.66
N LEU A 74 -2.83 -5.95 6.51
CA LEU A 74 -3.42 -4.74 5.95
C LEU A 74 -4.91 -4.93 5.65
N TRP A 75 -5.31 -6.08 5.08
CA TRP A 75 -6.73 -6.34 4.83
C TRP A 75 -7.56 -6.43 6.10
N GLU A 76 -7.01 -6.98 7.18
CA GLU A 76 -7.66 -7.00 8.49
C GLU A 76 -7.88 -5.57 9.00
N ILE A 77 -6.86 -4.71 8.90
CA ILE A 77 -6.95 -3.28 9.28
C ILE A 77 -7.99 -2.55 8.44
N LEU A 78 -7.98 -2.75 7.12
CA LEU A 78 -8.91 -2.09 6.19
C LEU A 78 -10.36 -2.55 6.35
N SER A 79 -10.58 -3.77 6.85
CA SER A 79 -11.92 -4.33 7.08
C SER A 79 -12.41 -4.13 8.52
N ALA A 80 -11.57 -3.61 9.41
CA ALA A 80 -11.93 -3.40 10.81
C ALA A 80 -13.02 -2.32 10.95
N PRO A 81 -13.95 -2.43 11.93
CA PRO A 81 -14.95 -1.40 12.19
C PRO A 81 -14.37 -0.01 12.50
N CYS A 82 -13.20 0.03 13.13
CA CYS A 82 -12.41 1.23 13.39
C CYS A 82 -11.28 1.46 12.36
N GLY A 83 -11.43 0.89 11.15
CA GLY A 83 -10.48 1.05 10.06
C GLY A 83 -10.41 2.48 9.52
N PRO A 84 -9.50 2.74 8.56
CA PRO A 84 -9.21 4.10 8.09
C PRO A 84 -10.31 4.72 7.24
N PHE A 85 -11.39 3.98 6.94
CA PHE A 85 -12.50 4.46 6.12
C PHE A 85 -13.58 5.18 6.91
N HIS A 86 -13.28 5.73 8.11
CA HIS A 86 -14.16 6.67 8.83
C HIS A 86 -15.63 6.22 8.96
N GLY A 87 -15.85 4.94 9.27
CA GLY A 87 -17.19 4.36 9.44
C GLY A 87 -17.81 3.76 8.18
N TYR A 88 -17.15 3.87 7.02
CA TYR A 88 -17.53 3.14 5.82
C TYR A 88 -16.96 1.71 5.86
N GLU A 89 -17.84 0.72 5.84
CA GLU A 89 -17.48 -0.70 5.83
C GLU A 89 -16.93 -1.11 4.46
N LEU A 90 -15.84 -1.88 4.43
CA LEU A 90 -15.34 -2.51 3.21
C LEU A 90 -16.24 -3.70 2.85
N GLU A 91 -17.09 -3.53 1.85
CA GLU A 91 -18.06 -4.54 1.42
C GLU A 91 -17.40 -5.58 0.51
N ASP A 92 -16.61 -5.12 -0.45
CA ASP A 92 -15.98 -5.98 -1.45
C ASP A 92 -14.61 -5.44 -1.89
N LYS A 93 -13.76 -6.34 -2.40
CA LYS A 93 -12.46 -5.97 -2.97
C LYS A 93 -12.06 -6.87 -4.14
N TYR A 94 -11.40 -6.25 -5.12
CA TYR A 94 -10.63 -6.94 -6.15
C TYR A 94 -9.16 -6.61 -5.94
N VAL A 95 -8.30 -7.62 -5.99
CA VAL A 95 -6.86 -7.44 -5.82
C VAL A 95 -6.14 -8.12 -6.98
N ARG A 96 -5.32 -7.36 -7.69
CA ARG A 96 -4.39 -7.87 -8.69
C ARG A 96 -2.97 -7.67 -8.18
N VAL A 97 -2.19 -8.74 -8.17
CA VAL A 97 -0.76 -8.72 -7.87
C VAL A 97 0.00 -8.75 -9.19
N GLU A 98 0.87 -7.78 -9.39
CA GLU A 98 1.82 -7.70 -10.51
C GLU A 98 3.23 -7.70 -9.94
N PHE A 99 4.18 -8.25 -10.68
CA PHE A 99 5.58 -8.23 -10.28
C PHE A 99 6.31 -7.17 -11.10
N GLN A 100 6.97 -6.24 -10.42
CA GLN A 100 7.82 -5.25 -11.07
C GLN A 100 9.03 -5.95 -11.71
N VAL A 101 9.74 -5.25 -12.62
CA VAL A 101 10.93 -5.78 -13.33
C VAL A 101 12.00 -6.36 -12.38
N ARG A 102 12.01 -5.91 -11.12
CA ARG A 102 12.95 -6.35 -10.08
C ARG A 102 12.44 -7.54 -9.25
N GLY A 103 11.29 -8.13 -9.58
CA GLY A 103 10.68 -9.24 -8.85
C GLY A 103 9.90 -8.84 -7.60
N SER A 104 9.80 -7.54 -7.29
CA SER A 104 9.03 -7.04 -6.16
C SER A 104 7.54 -6.98 -6.49
N PRO A 105 6.65 -7.43 -5.59
CA PRO A 105 5.22 -7.38 -5.82
C PRO A 105 4.67 -5.94 -5.74
N HIS A 106 3.70 -5.67 -6.61
CA HIS A 106 2.94 -4.44 -6.71
C HIS A 106 1.46 -4.79 -6.81
N ILE A 107 0.63 -4.11 -6.03
CA ILE A 107 -0.79 -4.37 -5.92
C ILE A 107 -1.56 -3.25 -6.60
N HIS A 108 -2.53 -3.66 -7.41
CA HIS A 108 -3.65 -2.81 -7.81
C HIS A 108 -4.92 -3.39 -7.21
N ALA A 109 -5.57 -2.62 -6.34
CA ALA A 109 -6.80 -3.02 -5.68
C ALA A 109 -7.95 -2.05 -6.00
N LEU A 110 -9.13 -2.62 -6.24
CA LEU A 110 -10.40 -1.90 -6.31
C LEU A 110 -11.19 -2.24 -5.06
N LEU A 111 -11.65 -1.24 -4.33
CA LEU A 111 -12.37 -1.40 -3.07
C LEU A 111 -13.78 -0.80 -3.21
N TRP A 112 -14.79 -1.54 -2.76
CA TRP A 112 -16.17 -1.09 -2.68
C TRP A 112 -16.52 -0.85 -1.22
N LEU A 113 -16.79 0.42 -0.89
CA LEU A 113 -17.22 0.80 0.44
C LEU A 113 -18.74 0.92 0.49
N LYS A 114 -19.34 0.30 1.50
CA LYS A 114 -20.78 0.28 1.71
C LYS A 114 -21.29 1.70 1.95
N ASN A 115 -22.41 2.04 1.31
CA ASN A 115 -23.05 3.36 1.42
C ASN A 115 -22.17 4.56 1.01
N ALA A 116 -21.09 4.34 0.27
CA ALA A 116 -20.33 5.45 -0.31
C ALA A 116 -21.21 6.30 -1.24
N PRO A 117 -21.02 7.64 -1.25
CA PRO A 117 -21.83 8.52 -2.08
C PRO A 117 -21.60 8.26 -3.56
N LYS A 118 -22.69 8.30 -4.34
CA LYS A 118 -22.66 8.14 -5.80
C LYS A 118 -22.67 9.51 -6.45
N TYR A 119 -21.74 9.72 -7.38
CA TYR A 119 -21.63 10.95 -8.14
C TYR A 119 -22.71 11.02 -9.22
N ASP A 120 -23.44 12.13 -9.24
CA ASP A 120 -24.36 12.52 -10.30
C ASP A 120 -24.10 13.99 -10.67
N LYS A 121 -23.65 14.21 -11.90
CA LYS A 121 -23.31 15.53 -12.44
C LYS A 121 -24.47 16.52 -12.44
N ASN A 122 -25.72 16.02 -12.44
CA ASN A 122 -26.92 16.86 -12.49
C ASN A 122 -27.50 17.15 -11.10
N ASN A 123 -26.92 16.59 -10.04
CA ASN A 123 -27.42 16.73 -8.67
C ASN A 123 -26.34 17.41 -7.79
N PRO A 124 -26.49 18.71 -7.47
CA PRO A 124 -25.55 19.43 -6.61
C PRO A 124 -25.35 18.82 -5.22
N GLU A 125 -26.37 18.19 -4.64
CA GLU A 125 -26.28 17.53 -3.33
C GLU A 125 -25.38 16.28 -3.40
N SER A 126 -25.49 15.50 -4.48
CA SER A 126 -24.62 14.36 -4.74
C SER A 126 -23.15 14.81 -4.85
N ILE A 127 -22.90 15.89 -5.59
CA ILE A 127 -21.55 16.45 -5.74
C ILE A 127 -20.99 16.85 -4.37
N GLY A 128 -21.76 17.58 -3.56
CA GLY A 128 -21.35 17.97 -2.20
C GLY A 128 -21.00 16.78 -1.32
N LYS A 129 -21.85 15.74 -1.29
CA LYS A 129 -21.58 14.52 -0.52
C LYS A 129 -20.32 13.79 -0.98
N CYS A 130 -20.06 13.74 -2.29
CA CYS A 130 -18.82 13.16 -2.81
C CYS A 130 -17.59 13.96 -2.40
N ILE A 131 -17.65 15.30 -2.41
CA ILE A 131 -16.55 16.15 -1.96
C ILE A 131 -16.26 15.91 -0.48
N GLU A 132 -17.29 15.97 0.39
CA GLU A 132 -17.12 15.69 1.83
C GLU A 132 -16.56 14.30 2.11
N PHE A 133 -16.96 13.31 1.32
CA PHE A 133 -16.44 11.95 1.42
C PHE A 133 -14.96 11.86 1.02
N ILE A 134 -14.58 12.49 -0.09
CA ILE A 134 -13.18 12.52 -0.55
C ILE A 134 -12.32 13.23 0.49
N ASP A 135 -12.72 14.40 0.97
CA ASP A 135 -11.95 15.19 1.93
C ASP A 135 -11.74 14.47 3.28
N LYS A 136 -12.68 13.61 3.68
CA LYS A 136 -12.53 12.76 4.89
C LYS A 136 -11.51 11.63 4.71
N LEU A 137 -11.40 11.07 3.51
CA LEU A 137 -10.58 9.88 3.28
C LEU A 137 -9.20 10.19 2.68
N ILE A 138 -9.11 11.25 1.88
CA ILE A 138 -7.94 11.60 1.09
C ILE A 138 -7.61 13.04 1.40
N SER A 139 -6.43 13.26 1.98
CA SER A 139 -5.89 14.59 2.23
C SER A 139 -4.51 14.71 1.60
N VAL A 140 -4.22 15.90 1.07
CA VAL A 140 -2.89 16.26 0.59
C VAL A 140 -2.36 17.36 1.49
N ASN A 141 -1.58 16.98 2.50
CA ASN A 141 -0.84 17.93 3.33
C ASN A 141 0.66 17.80 3.04
N SER A 142 1.32 18.91 2.71
CA SER A 142 2.77 18.94 2.45
C SER A 142 3.61 18.98 3.73
N LYS A 143 2.98 19.32 4.87
CA LYS A 143 3.57 19.42 6.21
C LYS A 143 2.61 18.87 7.30
N PRO A 144 2.15 17.61 7.21
CA PRO A 144 1.32 17.04 8.26
C PRO A 144 2.15 16.91 9.53
N THR A 145 1.60 17.39 10.66
CA THR A 145 2.24 17.28 11.98
C THR A 145 2.02 15.92 12.64
N GLU A 146 1.11 15.12 12.09
CA GLU A 146 0.65 13.84 12.65
C GLU A 146 1.50 12.65 12.20
N PHE A 147 2.32 12.82 11.15
CA PHE A 147 3.14 11.75 10.57
C PHE A 147 4.61 12.11 10.59
N SER A 148 5.48 11.11 10.74
CA SER A 148 6.92 11.29 10.65
C SER A 148 7.35 11.69 9.23
N GLU A 149 8.47 12.40 9.12
CA GLU A 149 9.04 12.77 7.82
C GLU A 149 9.37 11.55 6.95
N GLU A 150 9.75 10.43 7.57
CA GLU A 150 9.98 9.16 6.89
C GLU A 150 8.71 8.67 6.17
N LEU A 151 7.56 8.64 6.86
CA LEU A 151 6.29 8.20 6.28
C LEU A 151 5.83 9.14 5.15
N ILE A 152 6.01 10.45 5.33
CA ILE A 152 5.69 11.45 4.30
C ILE A 152 6.55 11.21 3.04
N ASN A 153 7.83 10.91 3.22
CA ASN A 153 8.75 10.68 2.12
C ASN A 153 8.41 9.41 1.32
N LEU A 154 7.74 8.42 1.91
CA LEU A 154 7.23 7.25 1.19
C LEU A 154 6.09 7.60 0.21
N GLN A 155 5.34 8.66 0.48
CA GLN A 155 4.24 9.13 -0.36
C GLN A 155 4.67 10.20 -1.38
N ARG A 156 5.90 10.72 -1.27
CA ARG A 156 6.43 11.71 -2.22
C ARG A 156 7.02 11.02 -3.44
N HIS A 157 6.37 11.23 -4.58
CA HIS A 157 6.94 10.88 -5.86
C HIS A 157 7.93 11.95 -6.33
N LYS A 158 9.16 11.55 -6.68
CA LYS A 158 10.11 12.40 -7.40
C LYS A 158 10.07 12.02 -8.88
N HIS A 159 9.68 12.97 -9.73
CA HIS A 159 9.67 12.76 -11.17
C HIS A 159 11.05 12.36 -11.67
N SER A 160 11.09 11.28 -12.43
CA SER A 160 12.28 10.79 -13.12
C SER A 160 12.00 10.66 -14.62
N HIS A 161 13.03 10.33 -15.41
CA HIS A 161 12.88 10.10 -16.85
C HIS A 161 11.87 9.00 -17.19
N THR A 162 11.67 8.01 -16.30
CA THR A 162 10.72 6.91 -16.51
C THR A 162 9.26 7.32 -16.31
N CYS A 163 8.99 8.54 -15.81
CA CYS A 163 7.63 9.06 -15.64
C CYS A 163 7.04 9.62 -16.93
N LYS A 164 7.88 9.84 -17.95
CA LYS A 164 7.43 10.27 -19.27
C LYS A 164 7.05 9.03 -20.07
N LYS A 165 5.78 8.92 -20.48
CA LYS A 165 5.42 8.04 -21.58
C LYS A 165 6.02 8.65 -22.86
N HIS A 166 6.89 7.89 -23.52
CA HIS A 166 7.34 8.21 -24.88
C HIS A 166 6.16 8.11 -25.85
#